data_AF-A0AAD3DMU9-F1
#
_entry.id   AF-A0AAD3DMU9-F1
#
_cell.length_a   1.000
_cell.length_b   1.000
_cell.length_c   1.000
_cell.angle_alpha   90.00
_cell.angle_beta   90.00
_cell.angle_gamma   90.00
#
_symmetry.space_group_name_H-M   'P 1'
#
loop_
_entity.id
_entity.type
_entity.pdbx_description
1 polymer ?
#
loop_
_entity_poly.entity_id
_entity_poly.type
_entity_poly.pdbx_seq_one_letter_code
_entity_poly.pdbx_strand_id
1 'polypeptide(L)'
;MDPSGLHPELTPPCWAHVFSMLPSSAAARVACVQKLWKDLVNNDEHLWKRVMAEELGLSSKRGADGAEKLTFRAAYVSWRQSYGPEYWPFLPRAIRAWQQIKDWLAVHYPAILQTIKPGLSEAEVGAAEAELGFRLPPALKVIYRLHDGQDLLLDAALERHCRAVAAAQQAAKEAAAAAAEAAAAGGAPRPPVLLPPPQLPQPPVIESAGELASIFHGLFGGYSVYAHTVVGRMMPLGRAVMWSREMELSKLGPRVLAFACSYRVRDKLIVADLGPEEEQQQGQGGQQQGAGSSAGAAAPSAAAAGAAGGGVRGGGRMAVLRRGMRRPVLQPAGPTESSPGARDGPLRWFEEYGRRLAEGYYEVACLDEDYEGSRAICLFPLQPPLLAEAITRGVRVRASVVYAPEQSPPDKHLFAYCIRMSLLDAQQARQAALQQQQQGGGAAAAVTHGSSVVSRCQLLTRHWFIKDSRDRVETEVHGEGVIGKYPVLEPGAGAGAAAEEFTYCSCTHQGATRGSMEGSFDFMEGSAPGGDAAPAIAAALVSGNPVPAGVRTFNVACPTFRLDVPEYIF
;
A
#
# COMPACT_ATOMS: atom_id res chain seq x y z
N MET A 1 -24.76 62.99 11.55
CA MET A 1 -24.60 61.63 11.01
C MET A 1 -23.52 60.95 11.82
N ASP A 2 -23.80 59.76 12.35
CA ASP A 2 -22.81 58.96 13.06
C ASP A 2 -21.59 58.72 12.12
N PRO A 3 -20.36 59.10 12.53
CA PRO A 3 -19.15 58.93 11.72
C PRO A 3 -18.86 57.45 11.36
N SER A 4 -19.57 56.49 11.95
CA SER A 4 -19.45 55.06 11.63
C SER A 4 -20.06 54.65 10.29
N GLY A 5 -21.03 55.41 9.75
CA GLY A 5 -21.74 55.05 8.51
C GLY A 5 -22.56 53.76 8.57
N LEU A 6 -22.81 53.19 9.77
CA LEU A 6 -23.55 51.94 9.96
C LEU A 6 -25.01 52.22 10.37
N HIS A 7 -25.95 51.42 9.84
CA HIS A 7 -27.35 51.47 10.24
C HIS A 7 -27.46 51.18 11.75
N PRO A 8 -28.25 51.93 12.54
CA PRO A 8 -28.28 51.83 14.00
C PRO A 8 -28.66 50.44 14.56
N GLU A 9 -29.28 49.60 13.73
CA GLU A 9 -29.63 48.21 14.07
C GLU A 9 -28.53 47.18 13.74
N LEU A 10 -27.54 47.55 12.92
CA LEU A 10 -26.43 46.66 12.52
C LEU A 10 -25.27 46.78 13.52
N THR A 11 -25.51 46.27 14.72
CA THR A 11 -24.54 46.23 15.80
C THR A 11 -23.32 45.34 15.47
N PRO A 12 -22.16 45.51 16.14
CA PRO A 12 -20.99 44.63 15.94
C PRO A 12 -21.29 43.12 16.06
N PRO A 13 -22.16 42.64 16.98
CA PRO A 13 -22.61 41.25 16.99
C PRO A 13 -23.33 40.78 15.72
N CYS A 14 -24.15 41.64 15.10
CA CYS A 14 -24.81 41.31 13.83
C CYS A 14 -23.77 41.08 12.73
N TRP A 15 -22.77 41.95 12.63
CA TRP A 15 -21.66 41.79 11.69
C TRP A 15 -20.81 40.56 11.98
N ALA A 16 -20.49 40.30 13.24
CA ALA A 16 -19.77 39.10 13.65
C ALA A 16 -20.50 37.83 13.21
N HIS A 17 -21.83 37.77 13.39
CA HIS A 17 -22.63 36.64 12.93
C HIS A 17 -22.58 36.47 11.41
N VAL A 18 -22.72 37.55 10.64
CA VAL A 18 -22.61 37.51 9.17
C VAL A 18 -21.22 37.05 8.73
N PHE A 19 -20.17 37.58 9.35
CA PHE A 19 -18.78 37.22 9.04
C PHE A 19 -18.45 35.79 9.41
N SER A 20 -19.09 35.25 10.47
CA SER A 20 -18.86 33.87 10.92
C SER A 20 -19.26 32.81 9.88
N MET A 21 -20.09 33.18 8.89
CA MET A 21 -20.53 32.32 7.78
C MET A 21 -19.68 32.46 6.50
N LEU A 22 -18.70 33.37 6.47
CA LEU A 22 -17.91 33.63 5.26
C LEU A 22 -16.86 32.53 5.01
N PRO A 23 -16.56 32.20 3.74
CA PRO A 23 -15.36 31.43 3.41
C PRO A 23 -14.10 32.26 3.69
N SER A 24 -12.95 31.61 3.84
CA SER A 24 -11.69 32.26 4.22
C SER A 24 -11.30 33.43 3.31
N SER A 25 -11.53 33.29 2.00
CA SER A 25 -11.21 34.31 1.00
C SER A 25 -12.11 35.55 1.10
N ALA A 26 -13.37 35.39 1.52
CA ALA A 26 -14.28 36.52 1.75
C ALA A 26 -14.01 37.17 3.11
N ALA A 27 -13.75 36.37 4.15
CA ALA A 27 -13.35 36.87 5.47
C ALA A 27 -12.08 37.74 5.38
N ALA A 28 -11.09 37.30 4.62
CA ALA A 28 -9.88 38.09 4.36
C ALA A 28 -10.17 39.43 3.68
N ARG A 29 -11.06 39.47 2.68
CA ARG A 29 -11.46 40.70 1.99
C ARG A 29 -12.21 41.66 2.91
N VAL A 30 -13.16 41.15 3.70
CA VAL A 30 -13.92 41.94 4.69
C VAL A 30 -12.98 42.57 5.71
N ALA A 31 -11.96 41.84 6.17
CA ALA A 31 -10.95 42.34 7.09
C ALA A 31 -10.08 43.47 6.51
N CYS A 32 -10.11 43.70 5.20
CA CYS A 32 -9.42 44.82 4.55
C CYS A 32 -10.27 46.09 4.45
N VAL A 33 -11.57 46.04 4.74
CA VAL A 33 -12.49 47.17 4.52
C VAL A 33 -12.38 48.23 5.61
N GLN A 34 -12.38 47.82 6.89
CA GLN A 34 -12.24 48.73 8.02
C GLN A 34 -11.71 48.02 9.29
N LYS A 35 -11.23 48.81 10.26
CA LYS A 35 -10.60 48.29 11.49
C LYS A 35 -11.55 47.44 12.34
N LEU A 36 -12.79 47.89 12.55
CA LEU A 36 -13.77 47.14 13.34
C LEU A 36 -14.01 45.74 12.76
N TRP A 37 -14.19 45.65 11.44
CA TRP A 37 -14.42 44.37 10.77
C TRP A 37 -13.20 43.47 10.78
N LYS A 38 -12.01 44.06 10.63
CA LYS A 38 -10.74 43.35 10.81
C LYS A 38 -10.65 42.71 12.19
N ASP A 39 -11.01 43.45 13.24
CA ASP A 39 -10.94 42.96 14.61
C ASP A 39 -12.01 41.88 14.88
N LEU A 40 -13.23 42.05 14.35
CA LEU A 40 -14.29 41.03 14.43
C LEU A 40 -13.87 39.74 13.72
N VAL A 41 -13.39 39.81 12.47
CA VAL A 41 -12.97 38.63 11.71
C VAL A 41 -11.74 37.97 12.33
N ASN A 42 -10.71 38.74 12.71
CA ASN A 42 -9.44 38.15 13.11
C ASN A 42 -9.51 37.45 14.47
N ASN A 43 -10.39 37.90 15.36
CA ASN A 43 -10.54 37.37 16.72
C ASN A 43 -11.69 36.36 16.84
N ASP A 44 -12.44 36.08 15.77
CA ASP A 44 -13.52 35.09 15.78
C ASP A 44 -12.97 33.66 15.73
N GLU A 45 -12.82 33.05 16.90
CA GLU A 45 -12.34 31.68 17.05
C GLU A 45 -13.29 30.63 16.42
N HIS A 46 -14.59 30.89 16.38
CA HIS A 46 -15.56 29.96 15.79
C HIS A 46 -15.46 29.95 14.27
N LEU A 47 -15.36 31.13 13.65
CA LEU A 47 -15.10 31.28 12.23
C LEU A 47 -13.84 30.51 11.82
N TRP A 48 -12.71 30.79 12.48
CA TRP A 48 -11.44 30.19 12.07
C TRP A 48 -11.34 28.70 12.41
N LYS A 49 -11.99 28.23 13.48
CA LYS A 49 -12.14 26.79 13.75
C LYS A 49 -12.94 26.09 12.64
N ARG A 50 -14.06 26.68 12.23
CA ARG A 50 -14.89 26.16 11.12
C ARG A 50 -14.11 26.15 9.81
N VAL A 51 -13.46 27.26 9.46
CA VAL A 51 -12.62 27.37 8.25
C VAL A 51 -11.49 26.34 8.25
N MET A 52 -10.79 26.13 9.37
CA MET A 52 -9.76 25.09 9.47
C MET A 52 -10.33 23.68 9.30
N ALA A 53 -11.50 23.39 9.89
CA ALA A 53 -12.14 22.10 9.75
C ALA A 53 -12.62 21.85 8.32
N GLU A 54 -13.25 22.83 7.68
CA GLU A 54 -13.77 22.74 6.31
C GLU A 54 -12.64 22.67 5.27
N GLU A 55 -11.64 23.55 5.35
CA GLU A 55 -10.59 23.63 4.33
C GLU A 55 -9.46 22.63 4.55
N LEU A 56 -9.05 22.35 5.78
CA LEU A 56 -7.88 21.49 6.08
C LEU A 56 -8.25 20.17 6.75
N GLY A 57 -9.49 19.99 7.21
CA GLY A 57 -9.88 18.82 8.02
C GLY A 57 -9.29 18.84 9.43
N LEU A 58 -8.87 20.01 9.93
CA LEU A 58 -8.21 20.15 11.23
C LEU A 58 -9.12 20.82 12.26
N SER A 59 -9.20 20.24 13.46
CA SER A 59 -10.03 20.73 14.57
C SER A 59 -9.23 21.33 15.73
N SER A 60 -7.90 21.33 15.65
CA SER A 60 -6.97 21.85 16.66
C SER A 60 -6.23 23.10 16.17
N LYS A 61 -5.68 23.88 17.12
CA LYS A 61 -4.88 25.09 16.83
C LYS A 61 -3.43 24.78 16.44
N ARG A 62 -3.16 23.62 15.84
CA ARG A 62 -1.81 23.23 15.46
C ARG A 62 -1.41 23.89 14.13
N GLY A 63 -0.28 24.58 14.12
CA GLY A 63 0.31 25.17 12.90
C GLY A 63 1.01 24.14 12.02
N ALA A 64 1.45 24.59 10.85
CA ALA A 64 2.18 23.75 9.88
C ALA A 64 3.54 23.26 10.39
N ASP A 65 4.14 23.98 11.33
CA ASP A 65 5.36 23.62 12.05
C ASP A 65 5.11 22.60 13.17
N GLY A 66 3.88 22.13 13.33
CA GLY A 66 3.48 21.22 14.38
C GLY A 66 3.28 21.87 15.74
N ALA A 67 3.58 23.16 15.91
CA ALA A 67 3.42 23.87 17.18
C ALA A 67 1.97 24.29 17.42
N GLU A 68 1.52 24.26 18.68
CA GLU A 68 0.23 24.83 19.06
C GLU A 68 0.27 26.36 18.99
N LYS A 69 -0.74 26.95 18.35
CA LYS A 69 -0.90 28.39 18.20
C LYS A 69 -1.96 28.92 19.15
N LEU A 70 -1.87 30.21 19.48
CA LEU A 70 -2.80 30.85 20.40
C LEU A 70 -4.25 30.88 19.87
N THR A 71 -4.42 31.08 18.57
CA THR A 71 -5.72 31.21 17.90
C THR A 71 -5.83 30.26 16.71
N PHE A 72 -7.06 29.88 16.34
CA PHE A 72 -7.29 29.10 15.11
C PHE A 72 -6.83 29.87 13.88
N ARG A 73 -7.01 31.20 13.87
CA ARG A 73 -6.49 32.05 12.81
C ARG A 73 -4.96 31.96 12.68
N ALA A 74 -4.23 32.04 13.79
CA ALA A 74 -2.77 31.97 13.76
C ALA A 74 -2.29 30.61 13.22
N ALA A 75 -2.97 29.52 13.59
CA ALA A 75 -2.74 28.20 13.02
C ALA A 75 -3.01 28.19 11.50
N TYR A 76 -4.19 28.66 11.07
CA TYR A 76 -4.55 28.71 9.65
C TYR A 76 -3.57 29.55 8.81
N VAL A 77 -3.15 30.71 9.30
CA VAL A 77 -2.16 31.56 8.63
C VAL A 77 -0.81 30.87 8.54
N SER A 78 -0.38 30.16 9.58
CA SER A 78 0.84 29.35 9.55
C SER A 78 0.80 28.28 8.44
N TRP A 79 -0.35 27.61 8.25
CA TRP A 79 -0.54 26.69 7.13
C TRP A 79 -0.50 27.38 5.77
N ARG A 80 -1.24 28.49 5.59
CA ARG A 80 -1.25 29.26 4.33
C ARG A 80 0.11 29.83 3.94
N GLN A 81 0.92 30.24 4.92
CA GLN A 81 2.26 30.75 4.67
C GLN A 81 3.25 29.64 4.32
N SER A 82 3.14 28.49 4.98
CA SER A 82 4.04 27.36 4.75
C SER A 82 3.71 26.62 3.44
N TYR A 83 2.43 26.59 3.07
CA TYR A 83 1.91 25.91 1.88
C TYR A 83 1.17 26.91 0.99
N GLY A 84 1.87 27.36 -0.06
CA GLY A 84 1.33 28.27 -1.05
C GLY A 84 0.14 27.71 -1.86
N PRO A 85 -0.43 28.52 -2.76
CA PRO A 85 -1.63 28.16 -3.52
C PRO A 85 -1.46 26.91 -4.38
N GLU A 86 -0.24 26.55 -4.79
CA GLU A 86 0.03 25.33 -5.56
C GLU A 86 -0.29 24.04 -4.78
N TYR A 87 -0.16 24.05 -3.46
CA TYR A 87 -0.38 22.89 -2.59
C TYR A 87 -1.82 22.77 -2.11
N TRP A 88 -2.53 23.90 -2.04
CA TRP A 88 -3.85 23.97 -1.39
C TRP A 88 -4.90 22.98 -1.92
N PRO A 89 -4.95 22.65 -3.23
CA PRO A 89 -5.85 21.62 -3.73
C PRO A 89 -5.57 20.19 -3.22
N PHE A 90 -4.34 19.93 -2.77
CA PHE A 90 -3.85 18.60 -2.38
C PHE A 90 -3.59 18.47 -0.88
N LEU A 91 -3.32 19.58 -0.20
CA LEU A 91 -2.94 19.61 1.20
C LEU A 91 -3.97 18.96 2.14
N PRO A 92 -5.28 19.24 2.06
CA PRO A 92 -6.26 18.65 2.99
C PRO A 92 -6.36 17.13 2.83
N ARG A 93 -6.20 16.67 1.59
CA ARG A 93 -6.16 15.24 1.22
C ARG A 93 -4.94 14.56 1.84
N ALA A 94 -3.76 15.15 1.69
CA ALA A 94 -2.53 14.62 2.25
C ALA A 94 -2.51 14.64 3.79
N ILE A 95 -3.05 15.70 4.41
CA ILE A 95 -3.23 15.78 5.87
C ILE A 95 -4.08 14.61 6.35
N ARG A 96 -5.25 14.38 5.74
CA ARG A 96 -6.13 13.27 6.12
C ARG A 96 -5.47 11.91 5.96
N ALA A 97 -4.80 11.66 4.83
CA ALA A 97 -4.11 10.39 4.58
C ALA A 97 -3.03 10.11 5.63
N TRP A 98 -2.15 11.09 5.90
CA TRP A 98 -1.14 10.96 6.95
C TRP A 98 -1.76 10.78 8.34
N GLN A 99 -2.85 11.48 8.64
CA GLN A 99 -3.52 11.37 9.93
C GLN A 99 -4.10 9.95 10.13
N GLN A 100 -4.79 9.40 9.13
CA GLN A 100 -5.30 8.02 9.16
C GLN A 100 -4.17 7.00 9.40
N ILE A 101 -3.05 7.14 8.70
CA ILE A 101 -1.89 6.26 8.87
C ILE A 101 -1.33 6.37 10.29
N LYS A 102 -1.07 7.59 10.77
CA LYS A 102 -0.46 7.82 12.09
C LYS A 102 -1.38 7.39 13.24
N ASP A 103 -2.67 7.68 13.15
CA ASP A 103 -3.64 7.29 14.18
C ASP A 103 -3.75 5.78 14.28
N TRP A 104 -3.78 5.09 13.14
CA TRP A 104 -3.76 3.63 13.12
C TRP A 104 -2.46 3.09 13.72
N LEU A 105 -1.30 3.60 13.31
CA LEU A 105 -0.01 3.17 13.83
C LEU A 105 0.15 3.43 15.33
N ALA A 106 -0.37 4.55 15.85
CA ALA A 106 -0.31 4.87 17.27
C ALA A 106 -0.98 3.81 18.15
N VAL A 107 -2.02 3.15 17.63
CA VAL A 107 -2.75 2.09 18.32
C VAL A 107 -2.16 0.72 18.04
N HIS A 108 -1.89 0.41 16.76
CA HIS A 108 -1.58 -0.94 16.31
C HIS A 108 -0.09 -1.24 16.24
N TYR A 109 0.75 -0.26 15.90
CA TYR A 109 2.20 -0.47 15.80
C TYR A 109 3.07 0.78 15.99
N PRO A 110 3.28 1.22 17.25
CA PRO A 110 4.02 2.44 17.56
C PRO A 110 5.47 2.45 17.07
N ALA A 111 6.08 1.28 16.89
CA ALA A 111 7.46 1.15 16.39
C ALA A 111 7.63 1.77 14.99
N ILE A 112 6.68 1.56 14.08
CA ILE A 112 6.71 2.18 12.75
C ILE A 112 6.47 3.69 12.86
N LEU A 113 5.54 4.13 13.72
CA LEU A 113 5.24 5.56 13.90
C LEU A 113 6.50 6.36 14.29
N GLN A 114 7.38 5.80 15.12
CA GLN A 114 8.63 6.44 15.54
C GLN A 114 9.65 6.60 14.41
N THR A 115 9.51 5.84 13.31
CA THR A 115 10.40 5.94 12.15
C THR A 115 10.00 7.07 11.20
N ILE A 116 8.78 7.61 11.31
CA ILE A 116 8.28 8.63 10.38
C ILE A 116 9.00 9.95 10.63
N LYS A 117 9.68 10.46 9.60
CA LYS A 117 10.44 11.70 9.70
C LYS A 117 9.54 12.94 9.69
N PRO A 118 9.99 14.06 10.29
CA PRO A 118 9.41 15.37 10.03
C PRO A 118 9.40 15.68 8.53
N GLY A 119 8.49 16.56 8.12
CA GLY A 119 8.35 16.95 6.72
C GLY A 119 9.43 17.91 6.23
N LEU A 120 9.61 17.96 4.91
CA LEU A 120 10.59 18.79 4.24
C LEU A 120 10.17 20.26 4.07
N SER A 121 11.15 21.15 4.13
CA SER A 121 11.04 22.53 3.67
C SER A 121 11.03 22.63 2.13
N GLU A 122 10.55 23.76 1.60
CA GLU A 122 10.63 24.04 0.15
C GLU A 122 12.06 24.03 -0.39
N ALA A 123 13.03 24.48 0.43
CA ALA A 123 14.43 24.53 0.03
C ALA A 123 15.01 23.11 -0.16
N GLU A 124 14.68 22.19 0.76
CA GLU A 124 15.11 20.79 0.66
C GLU A 124 14.47 20.08 -0.52
N VAL A 125 13.18 20.32 -0.79
CA VAL A 125 12.50 19.79 -1.97
C VAL A 125 13.15 20.35 -3.25
N GLY A 126 13.42 21.66 -3.30
CA GLY A 126 14.07 22.28 -4.45
C GLY A 126 15.49 21.75 -4.72
N ALA A 127 16.25 21.45 -3.66
CA ALA A 127 17.57 20.81 -3.79
C ALA A 127 17.45 19.39 -4.38
N ALA A 128 16.47 18.59 -3.92
CA ALA A 128 16.23 17.26 -4.46
C ALA A 128 15.78 17.30 -5.94
N GLU A 129 14.91 18.25 -6.31
CA GLU A 129 14.50 18.47 -7.71
C GLU A 129 15.68 18.85 -8.60
N ALA A 130 16.59 19.70 -8.10
CA ALA A 130 17.81 20.08 -8.82
C ALA A 130 18.72 18.89 -9.09
N GLU A 131 18.83 17.96 -8.13
CA GLU A 131 19.60 16.73 -8.31
C GLU A 131 18.93 15.73 -9.26
N LEU A 132 17.60 15.60 -9.21
CA LEU A 132 16.82 14.76 -10.12
C LEU A 132 16.83 15.26 -11.57
N GLY A 133 16.94 16.58 -11.75
CA GLY A 133 16.84 17.22 -13.06
C GLY A 133 15.40 17.42 -13.55
N PHE A 134 14.39 17.28 -12.68
CA PHE A 134 12.99 17.57 -12.99
C PHE A 134 12.18 17.99 -11.75
N ARG A 135 11.09 18.72 -11.97
CA ARG A 135 10.17 19.17 -10.91
C ARG A 135 9.20 18.08 -10.48
N LEU A 136 8.94 17.97 -9.19
CA LEU A 136 7.95 17.08 -8.61
C LEU A 136 6.56 17.75 -8.63
N PRO A 137 5.48 17.01 -8.96
CA PRO A 137 4.12 17.54 -8.88
C PRO A 137 3.76 17.98 -7.46
N PRO A 138 2.97 19.06 -7.28
CA PRO A 138 2.54 19.51 -5.95
C PRO A 138 1.87 18.42 -5.11
N ALA A 139 1.11 17.53 -5.74
CA ALA A 139 0.46 16.39 -5.08
C ALA A 139 1.46 15.39 -4.45
N LEU A 140 2.63 15.20 -5.05
CA LEU A 140 3.69 14.34 -4.49
C LEU A 140 4.53 15.10 -3.46
N LYS A 141 4.87 16.36 -3.77
CA LYS A 141 5.60 17.24 -2.84
C LYS A 141 4.90 17.35 -1.49
N VAL A 142 3.58 17.52 -1.46
CA VAL A 142 2.84 17.69 -0.20
C VAL A 142 2.91 16.45 0.71
N ILE A 143 3.09 15.24 0.15
CA ILE A 143 3.31 14.01 0.93
C ILE A 143 4.62 14.13 1.72
N TYR A 144 5.71 14.47 1.03
CA TYR A 144 7.05 14.64 1.61
C TYR A 144 7.19 15.87 2.52
N ARG A 145 6.49 16.96 2.19
CA ARG A 145 6.49 18.18 3.00
C ARG A 145 5.75 18.02 4.32
N LEU A 146 4.80 17.10 4.41
CA LEU A 146 4.18 16.72 5.68
C LEU A 146 5.08 15.76 6.45
N HIS A 147 5.64 14.73 5.80
CA HIS A 147 6.55 13.75 6.40
C HIS A 147 7.53 13.17 5.38
N ASP A 148 8.83 13.19 5.67
CA ASP A 148 9.91 12.76 4.77
C ASP A 148 10.19 11.25 4.81
N GLY A 149 9.15 10.42 4.66
CA GLY A 149 9.30 8.96 4.68
C GLY A 149 9.81 8.40 6.01
N GLN A 150 10.59 7.31 5.95
CA GLN A 150 11.04 6.58 7.14
C GLN A 150 12.57 6.62 7.36
N ASP A 151 12.96 6.77 8.63
CA ASP A 151 14.31 6.54 9.10
C ASP A 151 14.43 5.15 9.73
N LEU A 152 15.16 4.25 9.05
CA LEU A 152 15.31 2.85 9.44
C LEU A 152 16.80 2.51 9.56
N LEU A 153 17.17 1.83 10.66
CA LEU A 153 18.55 1.51 10.99
C LEU A 153 19.27 0.76 9.87
N LEU A 154 18.65 -0.28 9.32
CA LEU A 154 19.24 -1.08 8.25
C LEU A 154 19.44 -0.26 6.96
N ASP A 155 18.51 0.63 6.64
CA ASP A 155 18.65 1.47 5.44
C ASP A 155 19.84 2.42 5.60
N ALA A 156 20.01 3.01 6.79
CA ALA A 156 21.15 3.88 7.08
C ALA A 156 22.49 3.10 6.98
N ALA A 157 22.53 1.84 7.41
CA ALA A 157 23.70 0.98 7.27
C ALA A 157 24.01 0.64 5.82
N LEU A 158 23.00 0.24 5.04
CA LEU A 158 23.10 -0.04 3.61
C LEU A 158 23.58 1.19 2.83
N GLU A 159 23.10 2.39 3.18
CA GLU A 159 23.54 3.63 2.57
C GLU A 159 25.00 3.95 2.83
N ARG A 160 25.47 3.83 4.08
CA ARG A 160 26.89 4.03 4.42
C ARG A 160 27.76 3.10 3.59
N HIS A 161 27.34 1.85 3.44
CA HIS A 161 28.02 0.89 2.58
C HIS A 161 28.02 1.30 1.11
N CYS A 162 26.86 1.65 0.53
CA CYS A 162 26.78 2.08 -0.87
C CYS A 162 27.67 3.30 -1.16
N ARG A 163 27.67 4.30 -0.26
CA ARG A 163 28.56 5.48 -0.37
C ARG A 163 30.04 5.08 -0.30
N ALA A 164 30.40 4.17 0.61
CA ALA A 164 31.78 3.69 0.71
C ALA A 164 32.22 2.93 -0.56
N VAL A 165 31.34 2.11 -1.14
CA VAL A 165 31.61 1.39 -2.40
C VAL A 165 31.80 2.38 -3.55
N ALA A 166 30.90 3.36 -3.69
CA ALA A 166 31.01 4.39 -4.74
C ALA A 166 32.30 5.22 -4.61
N ALA A 167 32.66 5.62 -3.38
CA ALA A 167 33.90 6.34 -3.11
C ALA A 167 35.14 5.51 -3.46
N ALA A 168 35.16 4.22 -3.09
CA ALA A 168 36.24 3.30 -3.44
C ALA A 168 36.37 3.11 -4.96
N GLN A 169 35.25 2.97 -5.67
CA GLN A 169 35.23 2.87 -7.13
C GLN A 169 35.73 4.15 -7.81
N GLN A 170 35.33 5.32 -7.32
CA GLN A 170 35.79 6.60 -7.86
C GLN A 170 37.29 6.79 -7.64
N ALA A 171 37.79 6.52 -6.43
CA ALA A 171 39.22 6.56 -6.13
C ALA A 171 40.02 5.58 -7.01
N ALA A 172 39.49 4.38 -7.27
CA ALA A 172 40.09 3.42 -8.18
C ALA A 172 40.15 3.93 -9.63
N LYS A 173 39.09 4.59 -10.10
CA LYS A 173 39.02 5.19 -11.43
C LYS A 173 40.01 6.34 -11.60
N GLU A 174 40.12 7.21 -10.59
CA GLU A 174 41.09 8.31 -10.56
C GLU A 174 42.53 7.79 -10.53
N ALA A 175 42.81 6.76 -9.72
CA ALA A 175 44.12 6.10 -9.69
C ALA A 175 44.48 5.46 -11.04
N ALA A 176 43.52 4.79 -11.69
CA ALA A 176 43.71 4.21 -13.02
C ALA A 176 43.97 5.28 -14.10
N ALA A 177 43.24 6.41 -14.04
CA ALA A 177 43.45 7.54 -14.95
C ALA A 177 44.84 8.17 -14.74
N ALA A 178 45.26 8.39 -13.49
CA ALA A 178 46.58 8.91 -13.16
C ALA A 178 47.71 7.97 -13.59
N ALA A 179 47.53 6.65 -13.43
CA ALA A 179 48.50 5.65 -13.89
C ALA A 179 48.61 5.62 -15.43
N ALA A 180 47.50 5.78 -16.15
CA ALA A 180 47.49 5.86 -17.61
C ALA A 180 48.20 7.14 -18.10
N GLU A 181 47.98 8.27 -17.43
CA GLU A 181 48.66 9.54 -17.72
C GLU A 181 50.16 9.47 -17.45
N ALA A 182 50.57 8.87 -16.33
CA ALA A 182 51.98 8.63 -16.00
C ALA A 182 52.67 7.69 -17.00
N ALA A 183 51.97 6.66 -17.48
CA ALA A 183 52.46 5.77 -18.54
C ALA A 183 52.64 6.49 -19.88
N ALA A 184 51.77 7.47 -20.19
CA ALA A 184 51.86 8.28 -21.40
C ALA A 184 52.99 9.32 -21.37
N ALA A 185 53.44 9.76 -20.18
CA ALA A 185 54.46 10.80 -20.00
C ALA A 185 55.92 10.36 -20.15
N GLY A 186 56.20 9.06 -20.39
CA GLY A 186 57.48 8.58 -20.92
C GLY A 186 58.51 8.06 -19.91
N GLY A 187 58.71 6.74 -19.93
CA GLY A 187 59.85 6.01 -19.36
C GLY A 187 59.58 4.49 -19.42
N ALA A 188 60.52 3.70 -19.97
CA ALA A 188 60.43 2.26 -20.35
C ALA A 188 59.54 1.34 -19.46
N PRO A 189 58.92 0.27 -20.03
CA PRO A 189 57.86 -0.48 -19.36
C PRO A 189 58.44 -1.34 -18.24
N ARG A 190 58.30 -0.87 -17.00
CA ARG A 190 58.21 -1.81 -15.87
C ARG A 190 56.88 -2.53 -16.06
N PRO A 191 56.82 -3.88 -16.05
CA PRO A 191 55.53 -4.57 -16.08
C PRO A 191 54.69 -4.00 -14.95
N PRO A 192 53.41 -3.65 -15.20
CA PRO A 192 52.56 -3.13 -14.13
C PRO A 192 52.60 -4.19 -13.04
N VAL A 193 53.10 -3.82 -11.85
CA VAL A 193 52.73 -4.55 -10.65
C VAL A 193 51.22 -4.48 -10.68
N LEU A 194 50.57 -5.61 -10.97
CA LEU A 194 49.13 -5.77 -10.85
C LEU A 194 48.85 -5.48 -9.38
N LEU A 195 48.61 -4.19 -9.08
CA LEU A 195 48.09 -3.79 -7.80
C LEU A 195 46.83 -4.63 -7.65
N PRO A 196 46.70 -5.37 -6.53
CA PRO A 196 45.50 -6.16 -6.31
C PRO A 196 44.30 -5.22 -6.50
N PRO A 197 43.24 -5.70 -7.18
CA PRO A 197 42.06 -4.87 -7.39
C PRO A 197 41.64 -4.29 -6.04
N PRO A 198 41.32 -2.98 -5.98
CA PRO A 198 40.98 -2.33 -4.73
C PRO A 198 39.90 -3.15 -4.05
N GLN A 199 40.19 -3.55 -2.81
CA GLN A 199 39.24 -4.32 -2.02
C GLN A 199 38.01 -3.44 -1.81
N LEU A 200 36.91 -3.81 -2.47
CA LEU A 200 35.64 -3.13 -2.24
C LEU A 200 35.22 -3.37 -0.79
N PRO A 201 34.61 -2.36 -0.14
CA PRO A 201 33.97 -2.56 1.15
C PRO A 201 33.10 -3.81 1.13
N GLN A 202 33.19 -4.63 2.16
CA GLN A 202 32.29 -5.78 2.31
C GLN A 202 30.87 -5.30 2.62
N PRO A 203 29.82 -6.02 2.18
CA PRO A 203 28.44 -5.68 2.52
C PRO A 203 28.27 -5.60 4.05
N PRO A 204 27.41 -4.69 4.54
CA PRO A 204 27.20 -4.56 5.96
C PRO A 204 26.63 -5.88 6.48
N VAL A 205 27.26 -6.43 7.50
CA VAL A 205 26.67 -7.51 8.29
C VAL A 205 25.57 -6.87 9.13
N ILE A 206 24.45 -7.56 9.35
CA ILE A 206 23.45 -7.08 10.29
C ILE A 206 24.08 -7.16 11.68
N GLU A 207 24.36 -6.00 12.29
CA GLU A 207 25.20 -5.90 13.49
C GLU A 207 24.36 -5.96 14.77
N SER A 208 23.04 -5.73 14.68
CA SER A 208 22.15 -5.73 15.85
C SER A 208 20.76 -6.31 15.58
N ALA A 209 20.12 -6.79 16.65
CA ALA A 209 18.71 -7.21 16.62
C ALA A 209 17.76 -6.07 16.19
N GLY A 210 18.12 -4.81 16.50
CA GLY A 210 17.35 -3.63 16.07
C GLY A 210 17.42 -3.39 14.56
N GLU A 211 18.59 -3.58 13.95
CA GLU A 211 18.73 -3.53 12.49
C GLU A 211 17.93 -4.64 11.81
N LEU A 212 17.97 -5.87 12.36
CA LEU A 212 17.17 -6.99 11.87
C LEU A 212 15.67 -6.70 11.97
N ALA A 213 15.20 -6.21 13.11
CA ALA A 213 13.78 -5.86 13.30
C ALA A 213 13.33 -4.75 12.34
N SER A 214 14.21 -3.80 11.99
CA SER A 214 13.90 -2.73 11.04
C SER A 214 13.60 -3.20 9.61
N ILE A 215 13.86 -4.48 9.30
CA ILE A 215 13.37 -5.14 8.07
C ILE A 215 11.84 -5.12 8.02
N PHE A 216 11.17 -5.32 9.16
CA PHE A 216 9.73 -5.51 9.26
C PHE A 216 8.97 -4.22 9.60
N HIS A 217 9.68 -3.13 9.91
CA HIS A 217 9.10 -1.82 10.24
C HIS A 217 8.74 -0.98 9.00
N GLY A 218 8.42 -1.59 7.86
CA GLY A 218 8.06 -0.84 6.64
C GLY A 218 6.65 -0.26 6.70
N LEU A 219 6.52 1.03 6.38
CA LEU A 219 5.28 1.80 6.46
C LEU A 219 4.14 1.23 5.63
N PHE A 220 4.44 0.61 4.48
CA PHE A 220 3.45 0.06 3.54
C PHE A 220 3.17 -1.41 3.77
N GLY A 221 3.73 -2.01 4.81
CA GLY A 221 3.47 -3.39 5.16
C GLY A 221 4.03 -4.37 4.15
N GLY A 222 3.61 -5.62 4.30
CA GLY A 222 4.21 -6.72 3.58
C GLY A 222 3.40 -8.01 3.61
N TYR A 223 3.98 -9.01 2.97
CA TYR A 223 3.51 -10.38 3.03
C TYR A 223 4.73 -11.31 2.94
N SER A 224 4.53 -12.54 3.42
CA SER A 224 5.49 -13.63 3.25
C SER A 224 4.81 -14.83 2.63
N VAL A 225 5.49 -15.45 1.67
CA VAL A 225 5.08 -16.72 1.09
C VAL A 225 6.32 -17.52 0.71
N TYR A 226 6.45 -18.73 1.27
CA TYR A 226 7.66 -19.56 1.13
C TYR A 226 8.94 -18.77 1.49
N ALA A 227 9.96 -18.80 0.64
CA ALA A 227 11.21 -18.05 0.86
C ALA A 227 11.13 -16.57 0.44
N HIS A 228 9.94 -16.05 0.17
CA HIS A 228 9.75 -14.69 -0.31
C HIS A 228 9.03 -13.81 0.70
N THR A 229 9.81 -12.97 1.39
CA THR A 229 9.33 -11.99 2.36
C THR A 229 9.58 -10.58 1.84
N VAL A 230 8.51 -9.79 1.75
CA VAL A 230 8.54 -8.40 1.25
C VAL A 230 7.87 -7.51 2.26
N VAL A 231 8.53 -6.40 2.61
CA VAL A 231 7.97 -5.35 3.46
C VAL A 231 8.32 -3.98 2.88
N GLY A 232 7.30 -3.28 2.36
CA GLY A 232 7.40 -1.98 1.71
C GLY A 232 7.64 -0.85 2.72
N ARG A 233 8.66 -0.03 2.47
CA ARG A 233 9.04 1.14 3.27
C ARG A 233 9.04 2.40 2.42
N MET A 234 8.57 3.52 2.97
CA MET A 234 8.62 4.81 2.27
C MET A 234 10.02 5.38 2.36
N MET A 235 10.64 5.69 1.21
CA MET A 235 11.96 6.31 1.19
C MET A 235 11.86 7.79 1.54
N PRO A 236 12.76 8.33 2.38
CA PRO A 236 13.02 9.77 2.43
C PRO A 236 13.38 10.31 1.04
N LEU A 237 13.06 11.57 0.74
CA LEU A 237 13.21 12.12 -0.60
C LEU A 237 14.65 12.04 -1.11
N GLY A 238 15.63 12.34 -0.25
CA GLY A 238 17.05 12.21 -0.62
C GLY A 238 17.43 10.77 -1.01
N ARG A 239 16.85 9.76 -0.34
CA ARG A 239 17.06 8.33 -0.66
C ARG A 239 16.37 7.97 -1.97
N ALA A 240 15.16 8.48 -2.18
CA ALA A 240 14.43 8.35 -3.44
C ALA A 240 15.23 8.89 -4.62
N VAL A 241 15.87 10.06 -4.49
CA VAL A 241 16.76 10.62 -5.53
C VAL A 241 17.94 9.69 -5.80
N MET A 242 18.67 9.29 -4.76
CA MET A 242 19.85 8.43 -4.89
C MET A 242 19.52 7.12 -5.60
N TRP A 243 18.48 6.40 -5.16
CA TRP A 243 18.10 5.13 -5.79
C TRP A 243 17.53 5.29 -7.20
N SER A 244 16.90 6.43 -7.52
CA SER A 244 16.45 6.70 -8.89
C SER A 244 17.62 6.77 -9.87
N ARG A 245 18.76 7.32 -9.43
CA ARG A 245 19.99 7.40 -10.21
C ARG A 245 20.70 6.05 -10.27
N GLU A 246 20.85 5.38 -9.12
CA GLU A 246 21.52 4.09 -9.02
C GLU A 246 20.82 2.99 -9.84
N MET A 247 19.49 2.99 -9.87
CA MET A 247 18.69 2.05 -10.67
C MET A 247 18.49 2.52 -12.12
N GLU A 248 19.10 3.64 -12.51
CA GLU A 248 19.01 4.25 -13.84
C GLU A 248 17.55 4.39 -14.33
N LEU A 249 16.64 4.83 -13.45
CA LEU A 249 15.20 4.88 -13.75
C LEU A 249 14.87 5.80 -14.93
N SER A 250 15.77 6.71 -15.30
CA SER A 250 15.70 7.51 -16.52
C SER A 250 15.60 6.67 -17.81
N LYS A 251 16.07 5.41 -17.79
CA LYS A 251 15.91 4.45 -18.90
C LYS A 251 14.48 3.94 -19.04
N LEU A 252 13.66 4.03 -17.99
CA LEU A 252 12.26 3.59 -17.98
C LEU A 252 11.30 4.72 -18.37
N GLY A 253 11.69 5.97 -18.12
CA GLY A 253 10.94 7.15 -18.51
C GLY A 253 11.64 8.44 -18.08
N PRO A 254 11.26 9.60 -18.65
CA PRO A 254 11.98 10.85 -18.42
C PRO A 254 11.83 11.40 -16.99
N ARG A 255 10.75 11.03 -16.28
CA ARG A 255 10.43 11.54 -14.92
C ARG A 255 9.90 10.41 -14.05
N VAL A 256 10.79 9.52 -13.65
CA VAL A 256 10.49 8.38 -12.77
C VAL A 256 11.28 8.53 -11.48
N LEU A 257 10.59 8.51 -10.35
CA LEU A 257 11.17 8.64 -9.01
C LEU A 257 10.94 7.34 -8.23
N ALA A 258 11.99 6.74 -7.67
CA ALA A 258 11.88 5.72 -6.63
C ALA A 258 11.13 6.29 -5.43
N PHE A 259 10.08 5.63 -4.95
CA PHE A 259 9.24 6.16 -3.87
C PHE A 259 9.29 5.28 -2.63
N ALA A 260 9.21 3.96 -2.83
CA ALA A 260 9.22 2.99 -1.76
C ALA A 260 9.89 1.69 -2.21
N CYS A 261 10.39 0.88 -1.28
CA CYS A 261 11.03 -0.39 -1.61
C CYS A 261 10.87 -1.44 -0.50
N SER A 262 11.27 -2.67 -0.77
CA SER A 262 11.66 -3.60 0.31
C SER A 262 13.09 -3.33 0.79
N TYR A 263 13.48 -3.92 1.94
CA TYR A 263 14.86 -3.83 2.45
C TYR A 263 15.90 -4.30 1.41
N ARG A 264 15.53 -5.28 0.58
CA ARG A 264 16.22 -5.59 -0.68
C ARG A 264 15.58 -4.76 -1.78
N VAL A 265 16.16 -3.62 -2.11
CA VAL A 265 15.57 -2.66 -3.08
C VAL A 265 15.31 -3.30 -4.45
N ARG A 266 16.14 -4.27 -4.85
CA ARG A 266 15.99 -5.00 -6.12
C ARG A 266 14.87 -6.03 -6.11
N ASP A 267 14.39 -6.44 -4.94
CA ASP A 267 13.33 -7.43 -4.81
C ASP A 267 11.97 -6.77 -4.97
N LYS A 268 11.75 -5.55 -4.45
CA LYS A 268 10.57 -4.73 -4.72
C LYS A 268 10.93 -3.25 -4.71
N LEU A 269 10.58 -2.57 -5.80
CA LEU A 269 10.70 -1.13 -5.95
C LEU A 269 9.37 -0.56 -6.47
N ILE A 270 8.83 0.40 -5.73
CA ILE A 270 7.66 1.19 -6.10
C ILE A 270 8.15 2.55 -6.57
N VAL A 271 7.67 3.00 -7.72
CA VAL A 271 8.06 4.25 -8.35
C VAL A 271 6.84 5.15 -8.59
N ALA A 272 7.07 6.45 -8.54
CA ALA A 272 6.17 7.45 -9.10
C ALA A 272 6.59 7.74 -10.55
N ASP A 273 5.76 7.33 -11.51
CA ASP A 273 5.92 7.63 -12.94
C ASP A 273 5.13 8.91 -13.26
N LEU A 274 5.85 10.01 -13.39
CA LEU A 274 5.27 11.35 -13.48
C LEU A 274 4.92 11.75 -14.92
N GLY A 275 5.24 10.89 -15.89
CA GLY A 275 5.07 11.14 -17.32
C GLY A 275 5.87 12.34 -17.85
N PRO A 276 5.71 12.71 -19.13
CA PRO A 276 6.37 13.88 -19.71
C PRO A 276 5.89 15.19 -19.07
N GLU A 277 6.69 16.26 -19.13
CA GLU A 277 6.18 17.61 -18.82
C GLU A 277 5.06 17.98 -19.79
N GLU A 278 4.00 18.62 -19.28
CA GLU A 278 3.04 19.27 -20.16
C GLU A 278 3.71 20.52 -20.72
N GLU A 279 3.85 20.59 -22.04
CA GLU A 279 4.04 21.88 -22.70
C GLU A 279 2.84 22.74 -22.30
N GLN A 280 3.08 23.78 -21.50
CA GLN A 280 2.11 24.84 -21.30
C GLN A 280 1.78 25.39 -22.68
N GLN A 281 0.62 25.00 -23.25
CA GLN A 281 0.06 25.70 -24.39
C GLN A 281 -0.13 27.14 -23.94
N GLN A 282 0.81 28.00 -24.32
CA GLN A 282 0.63 29.44 -24.30
C GLN A 282 -0.60 29.72 -25.16
N GLY A 283 -1.72 29.99 -24.49
CA GLY A 283 -2.97 30.35 -25.14
C GLY A 283 -2.78 31.66 -25.90
N GLN A 284 -2.48 31.58 -27.19
CA GLN A 284 -2.90 32.61 -28.13
C GLN A 284 -4.40 32.43 -28.33
N GLY A 285 -5.18 33.26 -27.66
CA GLY A 285 -6.61 33.39 -27.87
C GLY A 285 -6.90 33.92 -29.27
N GLY A 286 -7.02 33.01 -30.24
CA GLY A 286 -7.68 33.26 -31.52
C GLY A 286 -9.17 33.04 -31.37
N GLN A 287 -9.95 34.12 -31.35
CA GLN A 287 -11.40 34.07 -31.53
C GLN A 287 -11.74 33.37 -32.84
N GLN A 288 -12.56 32.33 -32.80
CA GLN A 288 -13.45 32.00 -33.91
C GLN A 288 -14.76 31.42 -33.38
N GLN A 289 -15.82 32.23 -33.53
CA GLN A 289 -17.21 31.80 -33.51
C GLN A 289 -17.52 31.05 -34.80
N GLY A 290 -18.36 30.01 -34.74
CA GLY A 290 -18.88 29.34 -35.93
C GLY A 290 -19.75 28.13 -35.57
N ALA A 291 -21.07 28.30 -35.71
CA ALA A 291 -22.16 27.39 -35.38
C ALA A 291 -22.17 26.05 -36.17
N GLY A 292 -22.91 25.04 -35.67
CA GLY A 292 -23.55 24.04 -36.54
C GLY A 292 -23.81 22.62 -36.02
N SER A 293 -25.04 22.40 -35.50
CA SER A 293 -25.93 21.24 -35.69
C SER A 293 -25.57 19.78 -35.29
N SER A 294 -26.41 19.27 -34.37
CA SER A 294 -27.28 18.07 -34.44
C SER A 294 -26.76 16.61 -34.46
N ALA A 295 -27.22 15.89 -33.42
CA ALA A 295 -27.86 14.56 -33.41
C ALA A 295 -27.10 13.29 -33.84
N GLY A 296 -27.16 12.27 -32.96
CA GLY A 296 -26.89 10.88 -33.33
C GLY A 296 -26.56 9.99 -32.12
N ALA A 297 -27.55 9.25 -31.62
CA ALA A 297 -27.39 8.21 -30.61
C ALA A 297 -26.74 6.95 -31.21
N ALA A 298 -25.83 6.31 -30.48
CA ALA A 298 -25.60 4.86 -30.50
C ALA A 298 -24.60 4.43 -29.40
N ALA A 299 -24.99 3.47 -28.57
CA ALA A 299 -24.09 2.67 -27.75
C ALA A 299 -23.58 1.46 -28.57
N PRO A 300 -22.37 0.96 -28.27
CA PRO A 300 -22.13 -0.49 -28.27
C PRO A 300 -21.41 -0.93 -26.97
N SER A 301 -21.93 -1.91 -26.23
CA SER A 301 -21.70 -3.36 -26.38
C SER A 301 -20.26 -3.80 -26.06
N ALA A 302 -20.15 -4.63 -25.02
CA ALA A 302 -18.96 -5.34 -24.57
C ALA A 302 -18.54 -6.47 -25.54
N ALA A 303 -17.23 -6.66 -25.75
CA ALA A 303 -16.53 -7.97 -25.75
C ALA A 303 -15.05 -7.87 -26.18
N ALA A 304 -14.19 -8.46 -25.33
CA ALA A 304 -12.97 -9.22 -25.59
C ALA A 304 -11.71 -8.62 -26.28
N ALA A 305 -10.65 -8.53 -25.46
CA ALA A 305 -9.31 -9.10 -25.62
C ALA A 305 -8.38 -8.66 -26.79
N GLY A 306 -7.20 -8.18 -26.41
CA GLY A 306 -6.01 -8.14 -27.26
C GLY A 306 -4.79 -7.60 -26.51
N ALA A 307 -3.91 -8.51 -26.07
CA ALA A 307 -2.58 -8.15 -25.58
C ALA A 307 -1.77 -7.48 -26.70
N ALA A 308 -1.46 -6.20 -26.52
CA ALA A 308 -0.40 -5.50 -27.23
C ALA A 308 -0.04 -4.25 -26.42
N GLY A 309 1.25 -3.95 -26.29
CA GLY A 309 1.74 -2.77 -25.59
C GLY A 309 1.16 -1.50 -26.18
N GLY A 310 0.18 -0.91 -25.48
CA GLY A 310 -0.32 0.43 -25.71
C GLY A 310 0.09 1.29 -24.52
N GLY A 311 1.10 2.13 -24.71
CA GLY A 311 1.46 3.16 -23.74
C GLY A 311 0.26 4.07 -23.50
N VAL A 312 -0.43 3.87 -22.37
CA VAL A 312 -1.45 4.79 -21.88
C VAL A 312 -0.75 6.11 -21.59
N ARG A 313 -1.04 7.13 -22.41
CA ARG A 313 -0.59 8.52 -22.23
C ARG A 313 -1.34 9.12 -21.03
N GLY A 314 -0.84 8.86 -19.82
CA GLY A 314 -1.28 9.49 -18.59
C GLY A 314 -0.09 9.58 -17.63
N GLY A 315 0.38 10.80 -17.35
CA GLY A 315 1.46 11.04 -16.40
C GLY A 315 0.95 11.17 -14.96
N GLY A 316 1.78 10.82 -13.98
CA GLY A 316 1.46 10.99 -12.56
C GLY A 316 0.75 9.77 -11.95
N ARG A 317 1.34 8.57 -12.11
CA ARG A 317 0.82 7.30 -11.58
C ARG A 317 1.84 6.62 -10.67
N MET A 318 1.37 5.72 -9.82
CA MET A 318 2.22 4.78 -9.10
C MET A 318 2.45 3.51 -9.93
N ALA A 319 3.64 2.94 -9.84
CA ALA A 319 3.96 1.67 -10.47
C ALA A 319 4.91 0.82 -9.60
N VAL A 320 4.87 -0.50 -9.77
CA VAL A 320 5.87 -1.42 -9.21
C VAL A 320 6.77 -1.93 -10.33
N LEU A 321 8.07 -2.02 -10.05
CA LEU A 321 9.04 -2.62 -10.94
C LEU A 321 8.85 -4.14 -10.96
N ARG A 322 8.45 -4.68 -12.12
CA ARG A 322 8.35 -6.13 -12.34
C ARG A 322 9.71 -6.70 -12.72
N ARG A 323 10.07 -7.86 -12.14
CA ARG A 323 11.29 -8.59 -12.50
C ARG A 323 11.17 -9.11 -13.94
N GLY A 324 12.07 -8.67 -14.82
CA GLY A 324 12.13 -9.09 -16.22
C GLY A 324 13.51 -9.64 -16.59
N MET A 325 13.58 -10.63 -17.48
CA MET A 325 14.85 -11.26 -17.91
C MET A 325 15.76 -10.34 -18.76
N ARG A 326 15.22 -9.29 -19.39
CA ARG A 326 15.97 -8.45 -20.35
C ARG A 326 15.78 -6.94 -20.17
N ARG A 327 14.60 -6.49 -19.72
CA ARG A 327 14.31 -5.08 -19.40
C ARG A 327 13.30 -5.00 -18.25
N PRO A 328 13.42 -4.04 -17.32
CA PRO A 328 12.42 -3.83 -16.29
C PRO A 328 11.12 -3.32 -16.93
N VAL A 329 9.97 -3.74 -16.37
CA VAL A 329 8.65 -3.29 -16.82
C VAL A 329 7.94 -2.62 -15.64
N LEU A 330 7.32 -1.48 -15.89
CA LEU A 330 6.49 -0.79 -14.89
C LEU A 330 5.06 -1.33 -14.94
N GLN A 331 4.65 -2.00 -13.87
CA GLN A 331 3.28 -2.42 -13.65
C GLN A 331 2.54 -1.29 -12.92
N PRO A 332 1.42 -0.74 -13.46
CA PRO A 332 0.60 0.21 -12.73
C PRO A 332 0.20 -0.33 -11.34
N ALA A 333 0.32 0.52 -10.33
CA ALA A 333 0.09 0.23 -8.93
C ALA A 333 -0.97 1.13 -8.29
N GLY A 334 -1.61 1.99 -9.09
CA GLY A 334 -2.67 2.90 -8.70
C GLY A 334 -3.44 3.40 -9.94
N PRO A 335 -4.40 4.31 -9.75
CA PRO A 335 -5.29 4.76 -10.81
C PRO A 335 -4.50 5.34 -12.00
N THR A 336 -4.92 4.95 -13.21
CA THR A 336 -4.33 5.45 -14.47
C THR A 336 -4.94 6.77 -14.92
N GLU A 337 -6.11 7.13 -14.40
CA GLU A 337 -6.83 8.35 -14.73
C GLU A 337 -6.47 9.47 -13.74
N SER A 338 -5.70 10.45 -14.23
CA SER A 338 -5.70 11.78 -13.63
C SER A 338 -6.69 12.65 -14.40
N SER A 339 -7.43 13.52 -13.71
CA SER A 339 -8.03 14.66 -14.40
C SER A 339 -6.92 15.39 -15.15
N PRO A 340 -7.11 15.81 -16.42
CA PRO A 340 -6.08 16.49 -17.19
C PRO A 340 -5.41 17.60 -16.35
N GLY A 341 -4.09 17.51 -16.14
CA GLY A 341 -3.30 18.47 -15.37
C GLY A 341 -3.15 18.22 -13.86
N ALA A 342 -3.91 17.31 -13.22
CA ALA A 342 -3.86 17.13 -11.75
C ALA A 342 -2.66 16.30 -11.26
N ARG A 343 -2.26 15.27 -12.03
CA ARG A 343 -1.09 14.37 -11.76
C ARG A 343 -0.98 13.91 -10.30
N ASP A 344 -2.12 13.61 -9.68
CA ASP A 344 -2.26 13.33 -8.26
C ASP A 344 -2.28 11.82 -7.93
N GLY A 345 -1.92 10.95 -8.87
CA GLY A 345 -1.92 9.49 -8.67
C GLY A 345 -1.10 9.02 -7.45
N PRO A 346 0.10 9.55 -7.17
CA PRO A 346 0.81 9.23 -5.93
C PRO A 346 0.02 9.58 -4.66
N LEU A 347 -0.70 10.70 -4.67
CA LEU A 347 -1.53 11.10 -3.54
C LEU A 347 -2.76 10.21 -3.40
N ARG A 348 -3.44 9.87 -4.49
CA ARG A 348 -4.58 8.91 -4.47
C ARG A 348 -4.18 7.55 -3.95
N TRP A 349 -3.02 7.06 -4.39
CA TRP A 349 -2.45 5.81 -3.91
C TRP A 349 -2.19 5.85 -2.40
N PHE A 350 -1.63 6.96 -1.92
CA PHE A 350 -1.33 7.17 -0.51
C PHE A 350 -2.62 7.31 0.35
N GLU A 351 -3.64 7.99 -0.17
CA GLU A 351 -4.97 8.11 0.44
C GLU A 351 -5.66 6.75 0.58
N GLU A 352 -5.62 5.93 -0.47
CA GLU A 352 -6.21 4.59 -0.42
C GLU A 352 -5.53 3.70 0.62
N TYR A 353 -4.20 3.81 0.77
CA TYR A 353 -3.47 3.09 1.82
C TYR A 353 -3.96 3.50 3.21
N GLY A 354 -4.01 4.81 3.49
CA GLY A 354 -4.49 5.34 4.77
C GLY A 354 -5.93 4.95 5.07
N ARG A 355 -6.80 4.98 4.06
CA ARG A 355 -8.19 4.54 4.17
C ARG A 355 -8.29 3.06 4.54
N ARG A 356 -7.55 2.17 3.86
CA ARG A 356 -7.56 0.72 4.14
C ARG A 356 -7.06 0.40 5.55
N LEU A 357 -6.04 1.10 6.04
CA LEU A 357 -5.62 0.99 7.44
C LEU A 357 -6.76 1.39 8.37
N ALA A 358 -7.33 2.59 8.18
CA ALA A 358 -8.40 3.11 9.03
C ALA A 358 -9.66 2.22 9.04
N GLU A 359 -9.97 1.56 7.92
CA GLU A 359 -11.10 0.63 7.80
C GLU A 359 -10.79 -0.81 8.26
N GLY A 360 -9.57 -1.07 8.76
CA GLY A 360 -9.21 -2.37 9.33
C GLY A 360 -9.02 -3.47 8.29
N TYR A 361 -8.59 -3.12 7.06
CA TYR A 361 -8.22 -4.11 6.05
C TYR A 361 -6.96 -4.88 6.42
N TYR A 362 -6.08 -4.29 7.21
CA TYR A 362 -4.78 -4.85 7.56
C TYR A 362 -4.62 -4.92 9.09
N GLU A 363 -3.77 -5.83 9.54
CA GLU A 363 -3.41 -6.00 10.95
C GLU A 363 -1.89 -6.13 11.11
N VAL A 364 -1.40 -6.07 12.35
CA VAL A 364 0.00 -6.39 12.65
C VAL A 364 0.15 -7.84 13.06
N ALA A 365 0.72 -8.64 12.18
CA ALA A 365 0.93 -10.07 12.35
C ALA A 365 2.40 -10.44 12.20
N CYS A 366 2.77 -11.62 12.71
CA CYS A 366 4.04 -12.27 12.39
C CYS A 366 4.03 -12.60 10.89
N LEU A 367 4.96 -12.05 10.12
CA LEU A 367 5.07 -12.39 8.69
C LEU A 367 5.90 -13.65 8.46
N ASP A 368 6.87 -13.92 9.32
CA ASP A 368 7.81 -15.01 9.11
C ASP A 368 8.05 -15.75 10.42
N GLU A 369 7.48 -16.95 10.54
CA GLU A 369 7.55 -17.79 11.75
C GLU A 369 8.99 -18.15 12.13
N ASP A 370 9.90 -18.17 11.16
CA ASP A 370 11.31 -18.52 11.38
C ASP A 370 12.13 -17.35 11.96
N TYR A 371 11.57 -16.13 11.98
CA TYR A 371 12.26 -14.92 12.45
C TYR A 371 11.54 -14.29 13.63
N GLU A 372 12.15 -14.39 14.82
CA GLU A 372 11.67 -13.71 16.01
C GLU A 372 11.65 -12.19 15.79
N GLY A 373 10.51 -11.55 16.06
CA GLY A 373 10.33 -10.12 15.82
C GLY A 373 9.92 -9.74 14.39
N SER A 374 9.54 -10.70 13.53
CA SER A 374 9.06 -10.47 12.15
C SER A 374 7.66 -9.84 12.04
N ARG A 375 7.22 -9.10 13.07
CA ARG A 375 5.92 -8.45 13.07
C ARG A 375 5.92 -7.29 12.08
N ALA A 376 4.93 -7.25 11.20
CA ALA A 376 4.73 -6.16 10.26
C ALA A 376 3.24 -5.94 10.01
N ILE A 377 2.91 -4.86 9.30
CA ILE A 377 1.57 -4.68 8.74
C ILE A 377 1.37 -5.76 7.65
N CYS A 378 0.47 -6.70 7.89
CA CYS A 378 0.18 -7.81 6.99
C CYS A 378 -0.82 -7.39 5.92
N LEU A 379 -0.42 -7.48 4.65
CA LEU A 379 -1.21 -7.00 3.52
C LEU A 379 -2.30 -7.95 3.05
N PHE A 380 -2.42 -9.15 3.65
CA PHE A 380 -3.56 -10.04 3.39
C PHE A 380 -4.84 -9.44 3.97
N PRO A 381 -5.79 -8.98 3.13
CA PRO A 381 -6.94 -8.22 3.61
C PRO A 381 -7.82 -8.99 4.58
N LEU A 382 -8.47 -8.26 5.49
CA LEU A 382 -9.36 -8.79 6.53
C LEU A 382 -10.81 -8.29 6.42
N GLN A 383 -11.12 -7.50 5.38
CA GLN A 383 -12.45 -6.94 5.17
C GLN A 383 -13.04 -7.36 3.81
N PRO A 384 -14.35 -7.62 3.74
CA PRO A 384 -15.05 -7.76 2.46
C PRO A 384 -14.93 -6.48 1.60
N PRO A 385 -14.96 -6.61 0.26
CA PRO A 385 -15.09 -7.85 -0.50
C PRO A 385 -13.75 -8.58 -0.74
N LEU A 386 -12.63 -8.10 -0.19
CA LEU A 386 -11.31 -8.69 -0.40
C LEU A 386 -11.00 -9.90 0.51
N LEU A 387 -11.78 -10.06 1.57
CA LEU A 387 -11.85 -11.27 2.40
C LEU A 387 -13.12 -12.04 2.04
N ALA A 388 -12.96 -13.26 1.53
CA ALA A 388 -14.06 -14.20 1.31
C ALA A 388 -14.20 -15.12 2.53
N GLU A 389 -15.43 -15.53 2.86
CA GLU A 389 -15.72 -16.39 4.02
C GLU A 389 -16.76 -17.45 3.67
N ALA A 390 -16.53 -18.68 4.15
CA ALA A 390 -17.53 -19.75 4.19
C ALA A 390 -17.50 -20.46 5.54
N ILE A 391 -18.64 -21.00 5.96
CA ILE A 391 -18.78 -21.78 7.18
C ILE A 391 -19.48 -23.10 6.85
N THR A 392 -18.86 -24.22 7.23
CA THR A 392 -19.40 -25.57 7.02
C THR A 392 -19.24 -26.39 8.30
N ARG A 393 -20.35 -26.91 8.84
CA ARG A 393 -20.38 -27.69 10.10
C ARG A 393 -19.63 -27.04 11.28
N GLY A 394 -19.63 -25.70 11.35
CA GLY A 394 -18.95 -24.93 12.40
C GLY A 394 -17.49 -24.58 12.08
N VAL A 395 -16.87 -25.19 11.07
CA VAL A 395 -15.55 -24.78 10.57
C VAL A 395 -15.72 -23.53 9.71
N ARG A 396 -15.11 -22.44 10.12
CA ARG A 396 -15.03 -21.18 9.36
C ARG A 396 -13.72 -21.17 8.58
N VAL A 397 -13.83 -20.92 7.27
CA VAL A 397 -12.71 -20.74 6.37
C VAL A 397 -12.80 -19.33 5.78
N ARG A 398 -11.73 -18.55 5.97
CA ARG A 398 -11.59 -17.21 5.38
C ARG A 398 -10.40 -17.20 4.43
N ALA A 399 -10.55 -16.54 3.29
CA ALA A 399 -9.53 -16.50 2.25
C ALA A 399 -9.33 -15.05 1.77
N SER A 400 -8.07 -14.63 1.68
CA SER A 400 -7.70 -13.35 1.09
C SER A 400 -6.42 -13.44 0.27
N VAL A 401 -6.22 -12.48 -0.64
CA VAL A 401 -5.20 -12.56 -1.69
C VAL A 401 -4.40 -11.27 -1.78
N VAL A 402 -3.11 -11.42 -2.07
CA VAL A 402 -2.19 -10.34 -2.44
C VAL A 402 -1.61 -10.66 -3.82
N TYR A 403 -1.64 -9.67 -4.73
CA TYR A 403 -0.96 -9.76 -6.01
C TYR A 403 0.52 -9.35 -5.85
N ALA A 404 1.42 -10.16 -6.39
CA ALA A 404 2.86 -10.03 -6.23
C ALA A 404 3.54 -9.71 -7.58
N PRO A 405 3.45 -8.46 -8.10
CA PRO A 405 4.04 -8.10 -9.39
C PRO A 405 5.56 -8.30 -9.42
N GLU A 406 6.26 -8.11 -8.32
CA GLU A 406 7.70 -8.26 -8.21
C GLU A 406 8.20 -9.70 -8.44
N GLN A 407 7.37 -10.70 -8.11
CA GLN A 407 7.65 -12.12 -8.37
C GLN A 407 6.96 -12.65 -9.63
N SER A 408 6.11 -11.85 -10.27
CA SER A 408 5.35 -12.26 -11.45
C SER A 408 6.28 -12.38 -12.67
N PRO A 409 6.51 -13.60 -13.22
CA PRO A 409 7.29 -13.79 -14.46
C PRO A 409 6.61 -13.05 -15.63
N PRO A 410 7.30 -12.66 -16.72
CA PRO A 410 6.75 -11.76 -17.75
C PRO A 410 5.36 -12.14 -18.31
N ASP A 411 5.07 -13.43 -18.41
CA ASP A 411 3.87 -14.04 -18.99
C ASP A 411 2.84 -14.52 -17.96
N LYS A 412 3.14 -14.40 -16.67
CA LYS A 412 2.29 -14.91 -15.57
C LYS A 412 2.15 -13.92 -14.43
N HIS A 413 1.01 -13.97 -13.77
CA HIS A 413 0.71 -13.18 -12.59
C HIS A 413 0.75 -14.11 -11.37
N LEU A 414 1.62 -13.79 -10.39
CA LEU A 414 1.70 -14.50 -9.12
C LEU A 414 0.75 -13.87 -8.11
N PHE A 415 -0.09 -14.70 -7.51
CA PHE A 415 -0.98 -14.33 -6.42
C PHE A 415 -0.62 -15.15 -5.20
N ALA A 416 -0.24 -14.48 -4.12
CA ALA A 416 -0.14 -15.09 -2.81
C ALA A 416 -1.54 -15.07 -2.18
N TYR A 417 -1.96 -16.17 -1.56
CA TYR A 417 -3.22 -16.25 -0.84
C TYR A 417 -2.97 -16.72 0.59
N CYS A 418 -3.81 -16.24 1.50
CA CYS A 418 -3.79 -16.60 2.91
C CYS A 418 -5.12 -17.24 3.27
N ILE A 419 -5.07 -18.47 3.78
CA ILE A 419 -6.24 -19.21 4.26
C ILE A 419 -6.17 -19.26 5.78
N ARG A 420 -7.30 -18.92 6.39
CA ARG A 420 -7.51 -18.84 7.84
C ARG A 420 -8.64 -19.77 8.24
N MET A 421 -8.38 -20.67 9.18
CA MET A 421 -9.31 -21.72 9.60
C MET A 421 -9.52 -21.69 11.11
N SER A 422 -10.78 -21.69 11.53
CA SER A 422 -11.16 -21.75 12.94
C SER A 422 -12.42 -22.58 13.13
N LEU A 423 -12.53 -23.30 14.25
CA LEU A 423 -13.76 -23.95 14.65
C LEU A 423 -14.56 -23.03 15.56
N LEU A 424 -15.78 -22.67 15.13
CA LEU A 424 -16.67 -21.79 15.88
C LEU A 424 -17.25 -22.49 17.10
N ASP A 425 -17.46 -21.73 18.18
CA ASP A 425 -18.22 -22.24 19.32
C ASP A 425 -19.72 -22.44 18.95
N ALA A 426 -20.44 -23.14 19.82
CA ALA A 426 -21.85 -23.46 19.58
C ALA A 426 -22.77 -22.23 19.47
N GLN A 427 -22.40 -21.10 20.06
CA GLN A 427 -23.17 -19.85 19.94
C GLN A 427 -22.88 -19.18 18.59
N GLN A 428 -21.60 -19.02 18.24
CA GLN A 428 -21.14 -18.46 16.97
C GLN A 428 -21.68 -19.26 15.78
N ALA A 429 -21.59 -20.59 15.84
CA ALA A 429 -22.09 -21.47 14.78
C ALA A 429 -23.62 -21.32 14.58
N ARG A 430 -24.38 -21.17 15.68
CA ARG A 430 -25.84 -20.90 15.61
C ARG A 430 -26.14 -19.54 14.98
N GLN A 431 -25.40 -18.50 15.35
CA GLN A 431 -25.58 -17.17 14.79
C GLN A 431 -25.25 -17.14 13.29
N ALA A 432 -24.15 -17.76 12.88
CA ALA A 432 -23.76 -17.86 11.47
C ALA A 432 -24.82 -18.59 10.62
N ALA A 433 -25.37 -19.70 11.13
CA ALA A 433 -26.44 -20.44 10.45
C ALA A 433 -27.71 -19.57 10.24
N LEU A 434 -28.10 -18.78 11.24
CA LEU A 434 -29.23 -17.86 11.14
C LEU A 434 -28.99 -16.74 10.12
N GLN A 435 -27.77 -16.20 10.05
CA GLN A 435 -27.41 -15.18 9.07
C GLN A 435 -27.42 -15.71 7.64
N GLN A 436 -26.90 -16.92 7.40
CA GLN A 436 -26.94 -17.56 6.08
C GLN A 436 -28.38 -17.80 5.59
N GLN A 437 -29.32 -18.13 6.49
CA GLN A 437 -30.74 -18.28 6.14
C GLN A 437 -31.40 -16.97 5.72
N GLN A 438 -30.96 -15.82 6.26
CA GLN A 438 -31.56 -14.51 5.96
C GLN A 438 -31.04 -13.89 4.66
N GLN A 439 -29.87 -14.30 4.15
CA GLN A 439 -29.23 -13.70 2.97
C GLN A 439 -29.68 -14.28 1.61
N GLY A 440 -30.72 -15.12 1.55
CA GLY A 440 -31.51 -15.31 0.32
C GLY A 440 -30.79 -15.92 -0.89
N GLY A 441 -30.00 -16.98 -0.71
CA GLY A 441 -29.62 -17.88 -1.81
C GLY A 441 -30.69 -18.96 -2.02
N GLY A 442 -31.28 -19.01 -3.21
CA GLY A 442 -32.30 -20.00 -3.59
C GLY A 442 -31.91 -21.44 -3.25
N ALA A 443 -32.93 -22.30 -3.12
CA ALA A 443 -32.85 -23.70 -2.70
C ALA A 443 -31.80 -24.53 -3.49
N ALA A 444 -30.54 -24.46 -3.08
CA ALA A 444 -29.44 -25.35 -3.49
C ALA A 444 -28.20 -25.31 -2.56
N ALA A 445 -28.27 -24.70 -1.37
CA ALA A 445 -27.32 -24.99 -0.30
C ALA A 445 -28.05 -25.84 0.74
N ALA A 446 -27.92 -27.15 0.59
CA ALA A 446 -28.55 -28.12 1.48
C ALA A 446 -28.24 -27.75 2.93
N VAL A 447 -29.30 -27.45 3.69
CA VAL A 447 -29.35 -27.79 5.11
C VAL A 447 -29.10 -29.30 5.16
N THR A 448 -27.85 -29.70 5.38
CA THR A 448 -27.53 -31.09 5.70
C THR A 448 -28.17 -31.36 7.05
N HIS A 449 -29.36 -31.96 7.04
CA HIS A 449 -29.95 -32.60 8.20
C HIS A 449 -28.95 -33.62 8.75
N GLY A 450 -28.22 -33.21 9.78
CA GLY A 450 -27.10 -33.92 10.40
C GLY A 450 -26.53 -33.09 11.55
N SER A 451 -27.40 -32.80 12.52
CA SER A 451 -27.16 -31.96 13.69
C SER A 451 -26.09 -32.53 14.63
N SER A 452 -24.82 -32.21 14.39
CA SER A 452 -23.86 -31.93 15.47
C SER A 452 -22.79 -30.96 14.97
N VAL A 453 -22.69 -29.81 15.64
CA VAL A 453 -21.49 -28.98 15.61
C VAL A 453 -20.35 -29.87 16.12
N VAL A 454 -19.29 -30.01 15.34
CA VAL A 454 -18.14 -30.82 15.76
C VAL A 454 -17.43 -30.10 16.91
N SER A 455 -17.10 -30.82 17.99
CA SER A 455 -16.37 -30.25 19.14
C SER A 455 -14.86 -30.22 18.92
N ARG A 456 -14.37 -30.94 17.91
CA ARG A 456 -12.98 -31.02 17.49
C ARG A 456 -12.95 -31.62 16.09
N CYS A 457 -12.05 -31.15 15.23
CA CYS A 457 -11.83 -31.76 13.92
C CYS A 457 -10.39 -31.59 13.46
N GLN A 458 -9.94 -32.42 12.53
CA GLN A 458 -8.59 -32.36 11.98
C GLN A 458 -8.63 -32.36 10.45
N LEU A 459 -7.88 -31.44 9.84
CA LEU A 459 -7.74 -31.35 8.38
C LEU A 459 -6.94 -32.55 7.86
N LEU A 460 -7.38 -33.11 6.74
CA LEU A 460 -6.78 -34.25 6.07
C LEU A 460 -6.30 -33.91 4.66
N THR A 461 -7.15 -33.35 3.81
CA THR A 461 -6.84 -33.10 2.39
C THR A 461 -7.25 -31.68 1.99
N ARG A 462 -6.77 -31.25 0.82
CA ARG A 462 -7.22 -30.04 0.12
C ARG A 462 -7.53 -30.39 -1.34
N HIS A 463 -8.57 -29.77 -1.88
CA HIS A 463 -8.93 -29.87 -3.28
C HIS A 463 -9.25 -28.48 -3.81
N TRP A 464 -8.47 -28.01 -4.80
CA TRP A 464 -8.56 -26.68 -5.37
C TRP A 464 -8.94 -26.72 -6.84
N PHE A 465 -9.80 -25.78 -7.23
CA PHE A 465 -10.13 -25.45 -8.60
C PHE A 465 -9.71 -24.00 -8.86
N ILE A 466 -8.72 -23.83 -9.72
CA ILE A 466 -8.24 -22.51 -10.17
C ILE A 466 -8.86 -22.25 -11.53
N LYS A 467 -9.60 -21.16 -11.63
CA LYS A 467 -10.43 -20.83 -12.79
C LYS A 467 -9.99 -19.54 -13.47
N ASP A 468 -10.13 -19.53 -14.79
CA ASP A 468 -9.90 -18.34 -15.61
C ASP A 468 -11.00 -17.27 -15.44
N SER A 469 -10.83 -16.14 -16.12
CA SER A 469 -11.84 -15.07 -16.19
C SER A 469 -13.21 -15.47 -16.74
N ARG A 470 -13.34 -16.66 -17.36
CA ARG A 470 -14.58 -17.21 -17.93
C ARG A 470 -15.13 -18.37 -17.08
N ASP A 471 -14.66 -18.50 -15.84
CA ASP A 471 -15.03 -19.54 -14.87
C ASP A 471 -14.68 -20.97 -15.32
N ARG A 472 -13.75 -21.13 -16.27
CA ARG A 472 -13.26 -22.45 -16.69
C ARG A 472 -12.11 -22.88 -15.81
N VAL A 473 -12.14 -24.12 -15.31
CA VAL A 473 -11.05 -24.71 -14.53
C VAL A 473 -9.82 -24.85 -15.42
N GLU A 474 -8.77 -24.07 -15.13
CA GLU A 474 -7.46 -24.18 -15.78
C GLU A 474 -6.54 -25.15 -15.06
N THR A 475 -6.67 -25.24 -13.73
CA THR A 475 -5.84 -26.11 -12.90
C THR A 475 -6.66 -26.67 -11.76
N GLU A 476 -6.54 -27.98 -11.56
CA GLU A 476 -7.12 -28.71 -10.45
C GLU A 476 -5.98 -29.29 -9.61
N VAL A 477 -6.05 -29.12 -8.29
CA VAL A 477 -5.03 -29.61 -7.36
C VAL A 477 -5.70 -30.35 -6.22
N HIS A 478 -5.52 -31.66 -6.14
CA HIS A 478 -5.94 -32.48 -5.02
C HIS A 478 -4.71 -33.04 -4.31
N GLY A 479 -4.61 -32.89 -3.00
CA GLY A 479 -3.49 -33.42 -2.25
C GLY A 479 -3.68 -33.42 -0.74
N GLU A 480 -2.74 -34.06 -0.06
CA GLU A 480 -2.77 -34.26 1.39
C GLU A 480 -2.34 -32.99 2.14
N GLY A 481 -2.99 -32.73 3.27
CA GLY A 481 -2.70 -31.62 4.17
C GLY A 481 -2.75 -30.25 3.50
N VAL A 482 -2.23 -29.26 4.22
CA VAL A 482 -1.95 -27.92 3.71
C VAL A 482 -0.53 -27.56 4.13
N ILE A 483 0.33 -27.17 3.18
CA ILE A 483 1.75 -26.87 3.43
C ILE A 483 2.51 -27.95 4.25
N GLY A 484 2.11 -29.22 4.14
CA GLY A 484 2.66 -30.33 4.93
C GLY A 484 2.14 -30.44 6.37
N LYS A 485 1.20 -29.58 6.78
CA LYS A 485 0.55 -29.57 8.09
C LYS A 485 -0.86 -30.20 8.03
N TYR A 486 -1.29 -30.80 9.15
CA TYR A 486 -2.60 -31.42 9.37
C TYR A 486 -3.25 -30.85 10.64
N PRO A 487 -3.65 -29.56 10.62
CA PRO A 487 -4.09 -28.85 11.82
C PRO A 487 -5.33 -29.46 12.46
N VAL A 488 -5.34 -29.47 13.79
CA VAL A 488 -6.49 -29.80 14.63
C VAL A 488 -7.15 -28.49 15.07
N LEU A 489 -8.47 -28.40 14.93
CA LEU A 489 -9.26 -27.24 15.31
C LEU A 489 -10.19 -27.58 16.47
N GLU A 490 -10.26 -26.71 17.47
CA GLU A 490 -11.14 -26.79 18.65
C GLU A 490 -11.90 -25.47 18.88
N PRO A 491 -13.15 -25.48 19.39
CA PRO A 491 -13.91 -24.29 19.72
C PRO A 491 -13.39 -23.59 20.97
N GLY A 492 -13.68 -22.29 21.13
CA GLY A 492 -13.34 -21.55 22.36
C GLY A 492 -12.00 -20.83 22.33
N ALA A 493 -11.49 -20.63 21.12
CA ALA A 493 -10.37 -19.78 20.75
C ALA A 493 -10.45 -18.28 21.10
N GLY A 494 -11.38 -17.85 21.94
CA GLY A 494 -11.65 -16.42 22.12
C GLY A 494 -12.68 -16.15 23.19
N ALA A 495 -12.37 -16.50 24.44
CA ALA A 495 -12.99 -15.91 25.62
C ALA A 495 -12.05 -16.02 26.83
N GLY A 496 -10.87 -15.39 26.73
CA GLY A 496 -9.93 -15.24 27.86
C GLY A 496 -8.48 -15.67 27.58
N ALA A 497 -8.26 -16.54 26.60
CA ALA A 497 -6.97 -16.84 25.98
C ALA A 497 -7.26 -17.15 24.50
N ALA A 498 -6.62 -16.44 23.58
CA ALA A 498 -6.81 -16.68 22.15
C ALA A 498 -6.38 -18.13 21.84
N ALA A 499 -7.30 -19.01 21.44
CA ALA A 499 -6.85 -20.16 20.68
C ALA A 499 -6.67 -19.69 19.24
N GLU A 500 -5.64 -20.24 18.62
CA GLU A 500 -5.03 -19.67 17.45
C GLU A 500 -5.83 -20.08 16.22
N GLU A 501 -6.32 -19.11 15.45
CA GLU A 501 -6.82 -19.40 14.12
C GLU A 501 -5.67 -19.99 13.30
N PHE A 502 -5.85 -21.20 12.77
CA PHE A 502 -4.81 -21.79 11.93
C PHE A 502 -4.72 -21.00 10.62
N THR A 503 -3.54 -20.44 10.38
CA THR A 503 -3.30 -19.59 9.21
C THR A 503 -2.16 -20.16 8.38
N TYR A 504 -2.32 -20.18 7.06
CA TYR A 504 -1.21 -20.47 6.16
C TYR A 504 -1.26 -19.63 4.89
N CYS A 505 -0.09 -19.38 4.32
CA CYS A 505 0.07 -18.69 3.05
C CYS A 505 0.62 -19.63 1.99
N SER A 506 0.13 -19.51 0.76
CA SER A 506 0.65 -20.20 -0.41
C SER A 506 0.45 -19.31 -1.63
N CYS A 507 0.81 -19.77 -2.83
CA CYS A 507 0.68 -18.96 -4.04
C CYS A 507 0.25 -19.79 -5.25
N THR A 508 -0.36 -19.10 -6.21
CA THR A 508 -0.68 -19.64 -7.52
C THR A 508 -0.28 -18.67 -8.63
N HIS A 509 -0.16 -19.19 -9.85
CA HIS A 509 0.11 -18.41 -11.05
C HIS A 509 -1.08 -18.51 -12.00
N GLN A 510 -1.41 -17.40 -12.66
CA GLN A 510 -2.34 -17.40 -13.78
C GLN A 510 -1.80 -16.56 -14.94
N GLY A 511 -2.17 -16.94 -16.17
CA GLY A 511 -1.81 -16.16 -17.37
C GLY A 511 -2.71 -14.94 -17.54
N ALA A 512 -3.95 -14.99 -17.06
CA ALA A 512 -4.90 -13.89 -17.12
C ALA A 512 -4.70 -12.89 -15.98
N THR A 513 -5.17 -11.65 -16.18
CA THR A 513 -5.21 -10.62 -15.12
C THR A 513 -6.40 -10.76 -14.19
N ARG A 514 -7.32 -11.69 -14.50
CA ARG A 514 -8.55 -11.96 -13.75
C ARG A 514 -8.85 -13.45 -13.75
N GLY A 515 -9.29 -13.94 -12.60
CA GLY A 515 -9.64 -15.33 -12.37
C GLY A 515 -10.24 -15.52 -10.97
N SER A 516 -10.42 -16.77 -10.58
CA SER A 516 -10.91 -17.13 -9.25
C SER A 516 -10.30 -18.44 -8.79
N MET A 517 -10.37 -18.67 -7.48
CA MET A 517 -9.98 -19.93 -6.88
C MET A 517 -11.06 -20.30 -5.86
N GLU A 518 -11.45 -21.56 -5.88
CA GLU A 518 -12.38 -22.16 -4.92
C GLU A 518 -11.95 -23.59 -4.65
N GLY A 519 -12.48 -24.18 -3.59
CA GLY A 519 -12.07 -25.52 -3.23
C GLY A 519 -12.78 -26.06 -2.01
N SER A 520 -12.23 -27.15 -1.50
CA SER A 520 -12.70 -27.76 -0.28
C SER A 520 -11.56 -28.46 0.47
N PHE A 521 -11.83 -28.78 1.73
CA PHE A 521 -10.92 -29.51 2.60
C PHE A 521 -11.69 -30.67 3.22
N ASP A 522 -11.15 -31.88 3.16
CA ASP A 522 -11.71 -32.97 3.96
C ASP A 522 -11.15 -32.91 5.37
N PHE A 523 -12.06 -32.97 6.33
CA PHE A 523 -11.79 -33.06 7.75
C PHE A 523 -12.26 -34.40 8.30
N MET A 524 -11.64 -34.85 9.37
CA MET A 524 -12.22 -35.87 10.26
C MET A 524 -12.75 -35.25 11.55
N GLU A 525 -13.80 -35.84 12.11
CA GLU A 525 -14.23 -35.53 13.47
C GLU A 525 -13.19 -36.05 14.48
N GLY A 526 -12.89 -35.24 15.50
CA GLY A 526 -11.83 -35.54 16.47
C GLY A 526 -10.43 -35.28 15.93
N SER A 527 -9.48 -36.15 16.28
CA SER A 527 -8.11 -36.12 15.76
C SER A 527 -7.58 -37.54 15.62
N ALA A 528 -6.68 -37.74 14.66
CA ALA A 528 -6.07 -39.03 14.39
C ALA A 528 -5.23 -39.54 15.60
N PRO A 529 -5.19 -40.85 15.84
CA PRO A 529 -4.40 -41.43 16.92
C PRO A 529 -2.91 -41.45 16.55
N GLY A 530 -2.18 -40.42 16.95
CA GLY A 530 -0.74 -40.29 16.68
C GLY A 530 -0.41 -39.46 15.43
N GLY A 531 0.85 -39.04 15.30
CA GLY A 531 1.30 -38.08 14.28
C GLY A 531 1.18 -38.57 12.84
N ASP A 532 1.45 -39.85 12.59
CA ASP A 532 1.47 -40.41 11.23
C ASP A 532 0.10 -40.89 10.74
N ALA A 533 -0.90 -40.94 11.62
CA ALA A 533 -2.22 -41.46 11.29
C ALA A 533 -3.00 -40.50 10.38
N ALA A 534 -2.90 -39.18 10.57
CA ALA A 534 -3.58 -38.21 9.72
C ALA A 534 -3.04 -38.22 8.26
N PRO A 535 -1.70 -38.21 8.02
CA PRO A 535 -1.15 -38.44 6.69
C PRO A 535 -1.61 -39.74 6.03
N ALA A 536 -1.60 -40.86 6.76
CA ALA A 536 -2.04 -42.15 6.20
C ALA A 536 -3.52 -42.15 5.79
N ILE A 537 -4.39 -41.52 6.60
CA ILE A 537 -5.81 -41.33 6.28
C ILE A 537 -5.98 -40.43 5.05
N ALA A 538 -5.22 -39.33 4.99
CA ALA A 538 -5.25 -38.39 3.86
C ALA A 538 -4.80 -39.05 2.54
N ALA A 539 -3.71 -39.82 2.56
CA ALA A 539 -3.22 -40.56 1.42
C ALA A 539 -4.25 -41.56 0.89
N ALA A 540 -4.98 -42.24 1.79
CA ALA A 540 -6.08 -43.12 1.42
C ALA A 540 -7.21 -42.35 0.74
N LEU A 541 -7.62 -41.19 1.28
CA LEU A 541 -8.66 -40.33 0.68
C LEU A 541 -8.27 -39.86 -0.72
N VAL A 542 -7.05 -39.32 -0.89
CA VAL A 542 -6.55 -38.81 -2.18
C VAL A 542 -6.51 -39.93 -3.23
N SER A 543 -6.16 -41.15 -2.83
CA SER A 543 -6.07 -42.31 -3.72
C SER A 543 -7.41 -43.02 -3.98
N GLY A 544 -8.50 -42.58 -3.34
CA GLY A 544 -9.81 -43.25 -3.41
C GLY A 544 -9.87 -44.60 -2.66
N ASN A 545 -8.92 -44.85 -1.77
CA ASN A 545 -8.87 -46.05 -0.93
C ASN A 545 -9.82 -45.92 0.27
N PRO A 546 -10.35 -47.03 0.80
CA PRO A 546 -11.20 -47.00 1.99
C PRO A 546 -10.43 -46.50 3.21
N VAL A 547 -11.07 -45.57 3.93
CA VAL A 547 -10.57 -45.00 5.19
C VAL A 547 -10.79 -46.01 6.34
N PRO A 548 -9.92 -46.05 7.38
CA PRO A 548 -10.11 -46.93 8.53
C PRO A 548 -11.52 -46.85 9.15
N ALA A 549 -12.05 -48.01 9.55
CA ALA A 549 -13.38 -48.11 10.15
C ALA A 549 -13.48 -47.24 11.42
N GLY A 550 -14.56 -46.45 11.52
CA GLY A 550 -14.81 -45.54 12.65
C GLY A 550 -14.34 -44.10 12.44
N VAL A 551 -13.55 -43.81 11.40
CA VAL A 551 -13.21 -42.43 11.02
C VAL A 551 -14.40 -41.80 10.30
N ARG A 552 -14.96 -40.73 10.89
CA ARG A 552 -16.02 -39.92 10.24
C ARG A 552 -15.40 -38.71 9.58
N THR A 553 -15.43 -38.68 8.24
CA THR A 553 -14.98 -37.55 7.45
C THR A 553 -16.14 -36.66 7.03
N PHE A 554 -15.84 -35.39 6.78
CA PHE A 554 -16.76 -34.42 6.20
C PHE A 554 -15.99 -33.37 5.41
N ASN A 555 -16.62 -32.83 4.38
CA ASN A 555 -16.03 -31.83 3.51
C ASN A 555 -16.38 -30.42 4.00
N VAL A 556 -15.40 -29.52 4.00
CA VAL A 556 -15.52 -28.12 4.37
C VAL A 556 -15.24 -27.26 3.15
N ALA A 557 -16.19 -26.41 2.78
CA ALA A 557 -16.03 -25.53 1.63
C ALA A 557 -15.01 -24.41 1.91
N CYS A 558 -14.14 -24.15 0.96
CA CYS A 558 -13.41 -22.89 0.87
C CYS A 558 -14.23 -21.94 -0.02
N PRO A 559 -14.50 -20.69 0.42
CA PRO A 559 -15.25 -19.75 -0.40
C PRO A 559 -14.50 -19.44 -1.71
N THR A 560 -15.24 -19.13 -2.77
CA THR A 560 -14.63 -18.61 -4.00
C THR A 560 -14.05 -17.22 -3.72
N PHE A 561 -12.77 -17.03 -4.03
CA PHE A 561 -12.09 -15.74 -3.93
C PHE A 561 -11.44 -15.35 -5.26
N ARG A 562 -11.31 -14.04 -5.48
CA ARG A 562 -10.87 -13.46 -6.76
C ARG A 562 -9.34 -13.43 -6.85
N LEU A 563 -8.83 -13.85 -7.99
CA LEU A 563 -7.45 -13.66 -8.40
C LEU A 563 -7.46 -12.54 -9.44
N ASP A 564 -7.63 -11.29 -9.02
CA ASP A 564 -7.67 -10.15 -9.93
C ASP A 564 -6.45 -9.26 -9.67
N VAL A 565 -5.77 -8.80 -10.73
CA VAL A 565 -4.73 -7.77 -10.59
C VAL A 565 -5.41 -6.52 -10.04
N PRO A 566 -5.09 -6.09 -8.80
CA PRO A 566 -5.77 -4.98 -8.17
C PRO A 566 -5.32 -3.66 -8.78
N GLU A 567 -6.19 -2.65 -8.71
CA GLU A 567 -5.85 -1.29 -9.11
C GLU A 567 -4.76 -0.70 -8.20
N TYR A 568 -4.87 -0.94 -6.88
CA TYR A 568 -3.92 -0.45 -5.88
C TYR A 568 -3.02 -1.58 -5.39
N ILE A 569 -1.71 -1.41 -5.58
CA ILE A 569 -0.66 -2.35 -5.15
C ILE A 569 0.23 -1.63 -4.14
N PHE A 570 0.39 -2.22 -2.95
CA PHE A 570 1.18 -1.67 -1.83
C PHE A 570 2.44 -2.50 -1.58
#